data_AF-A0A3P6RL73-F1
#
_entry.id   AF-A0A3P6RL73-F1
#
_cell.length_a   1.000
_cell.length_b   1.000
_cell.length_c   1.000
_cell.angle_alpha   90.00
_cell.angle_beta   90.00
_cell.angle_gamma   90.00
#
_symmetry.space_group_name_H-M   'P 1'
#
loop_
_entity.id
_entity.type
_entity.pdbx_description
1 polymer ?
#
loop_
_entity_poly.entity_id
_entity_poly.type
_entity_poly.pdbx_seq_one_letter_code
_entity_poly.pdbx_strand_id
1 'polypeptide(L)'
;MFQKPSDINWKCKIKSLGENGFLTSLGRKLSENSEPLQETPTGTEFGLTFPKSVFQDLFSIRLECENVKDKNVIAAVYKEIKAVFSYDEMKQMYFKCLNFVGTQMQAFEVLYRCKPREYWDEIHACRDDIMEKYIKDNNGQPANRINGLISGLFFSARTYADGSLPTHSPFGNVRMLVPPGALLDPALNNFYFADFYCNYYTHYVTVVICRKGSETDNYCYTRLYQMNPEDNPFLTVIPPPHPHYPPTYWVNAGVWVE
;
A
#
# COMPACT_ATOMS: atom_id res chain seq x y z
N MET A 1 17.01 11.86 -47.32
CA MET A 1 15.64 12.41 -47.49
C MET A 1 15.02 12.47 -46.11
N PHE A 2 15.03 13.65 -45.48
CA PHE A 2 14.49 13.78 -44.12
C PHE A 2 12.96 13.77 -44.19
N GLN A 3 12.32 12.76 -43.58
CA GLN A 3 10.87 12.68 -43.46
C GLN A 3 10.36 13.93 -42.72
N LYS A 4 9.31 14.57 -43.25
CA LYS A 4 8.68 15.71 -42.58
C LYS A 4 7.97 15.20 -41.31
N PRO A 5 7.94 15.98 -40.21
CA PRO A 5 7.24 15.60 -38.97
C PRO A 5 5.76 15.23 -39.16
N SER A 6 5.14 15.64 -40.27
CA SER A 6 3.76 15.32 -40.65
C SER A 6 3.55 13.89 -41.19
N ASP A 7 4.61 13.12 -41.41
CA ASP A 7 4.55 11.77 -42.02
C ASP A 7 4.74 10.63 -41.00
N ILE A 8 4.75 10.91 -39.69
CA ILE A 8 4.97 9.91 -38.64
C ILE A 8 3.81 9.86 -37.64
N ASN A 9 3.54 8.67 -37.12
CA ASN A 9 2.55 8.39 -36.09
C ASN A 9 3.16 7.56 -34.96
N TRP A 10 2.83 7.86 -33.71
CA TRP A 10 3.31 7.10 -32.56
C TRP A 10 2.25 6.11 -32.06
N LYS A 11 2.65 4.87 -31.81
CA LYS A 11 1.84 3.84 -31.15
C LYS A 11 2.55 3.33 -29.92
N CYS A 12 1.82 3.12 -28.83
CA CYS A 12 2.30 2.50 -27.61
C CYS A 12 1.52 1.21 -27.43
N LYS A 13 2.27 0.12 -27.26
CA LYS A 13 1.75 -1.20 -26.89
C LYS A 13 2.27 -1.48 -25.49
N ILE A 14 1.37 -1.68 -24.54
CA ILE A 14 1.71 -2.09 -23.20
C ILE A 14 1.31 -3.56 -23.08
N LYS A 15 2.25 -4.40 -22.65
CA LYS A 15 1.99 -5.79 -22.31
C LYS A 15 2.36 -5.98 -20.84
N SER A 16 1.45 -6.53 -20.05
CA SER A 16 1.82 -6.94 -18.70
C SER A 16 2.43 -8.35 -18.77
N LEU A 17 3.54 -8.55 -18.06
CA LEU A 17 4.27 -9.81 -18.09
C LEU A 17 3.56 -10.80 -17.14
N GLY A 18 2.50 -11.45 -17.62
CA GLY A 18 1.72 -12.41 -16.84
C GLY A 18 0.37 -12.79 -17.45
N GLU A 19 -0.20 -11.97 -18.33
CA GLU A 19 -1.47 -12.26 -19.03
C GLU A 19 -1.31 -12.20 -20.56
N ASN A 20 -2.11 -13.00 -21.26
CA ASN A 20 -2.23 -12.96 -22.72
C ASN A 20 -3.12 -11.77 -23.13
N GLY A 21 -2.59 -10.55 -23.10
CA GLY A 21 -3.32 -9.36 -23.54
C GLY A 21 -2.44 -8.12 -23.68
N PHE A 22 -2.79 -7.24 -24.64
CA PHE A 22 -2.18 -5.92 -24.80
C PHE A 22 -3.15 -4.86 -24.29
N LEU A 23 -2.65 -3.94 -23.45
CA LEU A 23 -3.35 -2.69 -23.12
C LEU A 23 -2.89 -1.62 -24.13
N THR A 24 -3.85 -1.07 -24.86
CA THR A 24 -3.63 0.07 -25.76
C THR A 24 -4.43 1.26 -25.24
N SER A 25 -3.76 2.18 -24.56
CA SER A 25 -4.26 3.56 -24.45
C SER A 25 -3.07 4.53 -24.48
N LEU A 26 -3.20 5.56 -25.31
CA LEU A 26 -2.22 6.62 -25.49
C LEU A 26 -3.04 7.91 -25.43
N GLY A 27 -3.00 8.58 -24.28
CA GLY A 27 -3.67 9.86 -24.08
C GLY A 27 -2.70 11.01 -24.30
N ARG A 28 -3.07 11.98 -25.13
CA ARG A 28 -2.37 13.26 -25.22
C ARG A 28 -2.70 14.05 -23.96
N LYS A 29 -1.69 14.49 -23.20
CA LYS A 29 -1.91 15.39 -22.07
C LYS A 29 -2.21 16.79 -22.65
N LEU A 30 -3.47 17.23 -22.63
CA LEU A 30 -3.79 18.64 -22.80
C LEU A 30 -3.58 19.29 -21.43
N SER A 31 -2.50 20.06 -21.29
CA SER A 31 -2.25 20.85 -20.09
C SER A 31 -3.22 22.03 -20.05
N GLU A 32 -4.25 21.96 -19.20
CA GLU A 32 -4.90 23.16 -18.70
C GLU A 32 -4.08 23.70 -17.51
N ASN A 33 -3.66 24.96 -17.64
CA ASN A 33 -3.10 25.85 -16.61
C ASN A 33 -1.65 25.61 -16.15
N SER A 34 -0.70 26.27 -16.82
CA SER A 34 0.44 26.94 -16.17
C SER A 34 1.08 27.95 -17.14
N GLU A 35 1.41 29.13 -16.62
CA GLU A 35 2.01 30.29 -17.31
C GLU A 35 3.27 29.97 -18.15
N PRO A 36 3.62 30.81 -19.15
CA PRO A 36 4.54 30.44 -20.21
C PRO A 36 5.99 30.46 -19.73
N LEU A 37 6.59 29.28 -19.59
CA LEU A 37 8.04 29.12 -19.57
C LEU A 37 8.56 29.05 -21.01
N GLN A 38 9.61 29.83 -21.26
CA GLN A 38 10.27 30.03 -22.56
C GLN A 38 10.61 28.70 -23.26
N GLU A 39 10.41 28.71 -24.57
CA GLU A 39 10.54 27.59 -25.49
C GLU A 39 11.93 26.92 -25.49
N THR A 40 11.91 25.59 -25.40
CA THR A 40 12.72 24.71 -26.26
C THR A 40 11.86 23.49 -26.66
N PRO A 41 11.36 23.37 -27.90
CA PRO A 41 10.42 22.30 -28.26
C PRO A 41 11.14 21.14 -28.94
N THR A 42 11.51 20.09 -28.21
CA THR A 42 11.92 18.82 -28.85
C THR A 42 11.33 17.55 -28.23
N GLY A 43 10.47 17.64 -27.21
CA GLY A 43 9.78 16.48 -26.63
C GLY A 43 8.27 16.59 -26.78
N THR A 44 7.61 15.62 -27.42
CA THR A 44 6.18 15.40 -27.19
C THR A 44 6.05 14.46 -26.00
N GLU A 45 5.48 14.93 -24.89
CA GLU A 45 5.19 14.07 -23.75
C GLU A 45 3.93 13.25 -23.99
N PHE A 46 4.01 11.95 -23.71
CA PHE A 46 2.86 11.03 -23.74
C PHE A 46 2.63 10.46 -22.35
N GLY A 47 1.42 10.63 -21.82
CA GLY A 47 1.01 10.02 -20.56
C GLY A 47 0.49 8.61 -20.78
N LEU A 48 0.98 7.65 -20.00
CA LEU A 48 0.41 6.31 -19.92
C LEU A 48 -0.37 6.19 -18.61
N THR A 49 -1.64 5.82 -18.70
CA THR A 49 -2.50 5.57 -17.54
C THR A 49 -2.79 4.08 -17.47
N PHE A 50 -2.37 3.44 -16.38
CA PHE A 50 -2.64 2.04 -16.13
C PHE A 50 -4.03 1.88 -15.47
N PRO A 51 -4.80 0.84 -15.82
CA PRO A 51 -6.02 0.51 -15.08
C PRO A 51 -5.67 0.24 -13.62
N LYS A 52 -6.48 0.76 -12.68
CA LYS A 52 -6.31 0.55 -11.23
C LYS A 52 -6.38 -0.92 -10.79
N SER A 53 -6.74 -1.83 -11.69
CA SER A 53 -6.99 -3.25 -11.43
C SER A 53 -5.82 -4.17 -11.77
N VAL A 54 -4.69 -3.66 -12.26
CA VAL A 54 -3.56 -4.54 -12.65
C VAL A 54 -2.55 -4.65 -11.50
N PHE A 55 -2.63 -5.76 -10.76
CA PHE A 55 -1.79 -6.10 -9.61
C PHE A 55 -0.41 -6.66 -9.98
N GLN A 56 0.12 -6.30 -11.16
CA GLN A 56 1.29 -6.98 -11.73
C GLN A 56 2.57 -6.21 -11.49
N ASP A 57 3.63 -6.95 -11.16
CA ASP A 57 4.92 -6.38 -10.79
C ASP A 57 5.61 -5.70 -11.97
N LEU A 58 5.51 -6.22 -13.20
CA LEU A 58 6.22 -5.70 -14.38
C LEU A 58 5.34 -5.52 -15.62
N PHE A 59 5.57 -4.41 -16.32
CA PHE A 59 5.00 -4.10 -17.63
C PHE A 59 6.11 -3.91 -18.65
N SER A 60 5.98 -4.55 -19.80
CA SER A 60 6.78 -4.24 -20.98
C SER A 60 6.04 -3.19 -21.80
N ILE A 61 6.63 -2.00 -21.92
CA ILE A 61 6.18 -0.93 -22.79
C ILE A 61 6.99 -0.99 -24.08
N ARG A 62 6.28 -1.01 -25.20
CA ARG A 62 6.86 -0.86 -26.53
C ARG A 62 6.26 0.38 -27.19
N LEU A 63 7.10 1.37 -27.45
CA LEU A 63 6.75 2.57 -28.19
C LEU A 63 7.25 2.42 -29.63
N GLU A 64 6.38 2.54 -30.61
CA GLU A 64 6.66 2.43 -32.04
C GLU A 64 6.37 3.76 -32.74
N CYS A 65 7.31 4.21 -33.55
CA CYS A 65 7.10 5.27 -34.54
C CYS A 65 6.80 4.59 -35.88
N GLU A 66 5.65 4.88 -36.47
CA GLU A 66 5.22 4.35 -37.77
C GLU A 66 5.18 5.46 -38.81
N ASN A 67 5.51 5.12 -40.05
CA ASN A 67 5.23 5.97 -41.19
C ASN A 67 3.71 6.00 -41.43
N VAL A 68 3.13 7.20 -41.55
CA VAL A 68 1.68 7.38 -41.69
C VAL A 68 1.13 6.70 -42.95
N LYS A 69 1.91 6.67 -44.04
CA LYS A 69 1.48 6.23 -45.38
C LYS A 69 1.42 4.72 -45.53
N ASP A 70 2.45 4.00 -45.09
CA ASP A 70 2.59 2.55 -45.28
C ASP A 70 2.50 1.75 -43.97
N LYS A 71 2.37 2.42 -42.82
CA LYS A 71 2.32 1.83 -41.46
C LYS A 71 3.59 1.05 -41.07
N ASN A 72 4.69 1.23 -41.80
CA ASN A 72 5.95 0.59 -41.44
C ASN A 72 6.54 1.23 -40.18
N VAL A 73 7.02 0.40 -39.25
CA VAL A 73 7.71 0.85 -38.04
C VAL A 73 9.08 1.40 -38.43
N ILE A 74 9.28 2.71 -38.22
CA ILE A 74 10.53 3.44 -38.48
C ILE A 74 11.49 3.28 -37.30
N ALA A 75 10.95 3.30 -36.08
CA ALA A 75 11.72 3.16 -34.85
C ALA A 75 10.87 2.50 -33.78
N ALA A 76 11.50 1.75 -32.87
CA ALA A 76 10.83 1.22 -31.69
C ALA A 76 11.75 1.31 -30.48
N VAL A 77 11.17 1.66 -29.34
CA VAL A 77 11.83 1.66 -28.03
C VAL A 77 11.10 0.69 -27.12
N TYR A 78 11.88 -0.03 -26.31
CA TYR A 78 11.38 -0.98 -25.32
C TYR A 78 11.80 -0.53 -23.95
N LYS A 79 10.87 -0.60 -23.00
CA LYS A 79 11.17 -0.38 -21.59
C LYS A 79 10.31 -1.26 -20.72
N GLU A 80 10.93 -1.93 -19.77
CA GLU A 80 10.21 -2.56 -18.68
C GLU A 80 10.06 -1.56 -17.54
N ILE A 81 8.85 -1.47 -17.01
CA ILE A 81 8.56 -0.66 -15.84
C ILE A 81 7.89 -1.52 -14.79
N LYS A 82 8.08 -1.12 -13.54
CA LYS A 82 7.52 -1.77 -12.38
C LYS A 82 6.36 -0.94 -11.84
N ALA A 83 5.23 -1.58 -11.53
CA ALA A 83 4.08 -0.86 -10.94
C ALA A 83 3.96 -1.05 -9.42
N VAL A 84 4.91 -1.76 -8.80
CA VAL A 84 4.97 -1.97 -7.36
C VAL A 84 6.33 -1.57 -6.80
N PHE A 85 6.38 -1.17 -5.55
CA PHE A 85 7.63 -0.74 -4.94
C PHE A 85 8.70 -1.85 -4.91
N SER A 86 9.93 -1.49 -5.21
CA SER A 86 11.12 -2.25 -4.81
C SER A 86 11.28 -2.25 -3.30
N TYR A 87 12.11 -3.16 -2.80
CA TYR A 87 12.46 -3.16 -1.38
C TYR A 87 13.12 -1.83 -0.97
N ASP A 88 13.97 -1.26 -1.84
CA ASP A 88 14.61 0.03 -1.58
C ASP A 88 13.61 1.19 -1.53
N GLU A 89 12.61 1.21 -2.42
CA GLU A 89 11.53 2.20 -2.36
C GLU A 89 10.66 2.03 -1.10
N MET A 90 10.35 0.78 -0.69
CA MET A 90 9.68 0.49 0.57
C MET A 90 10.47 1.02 1.76
N LYS A 91 11.79 0.80 1.77
CA LYS A 91 12.69 1.30 2.80
C LYS A 91 12.78 2.83 2.81
N GLN A 92 12.80 3.47 1.65
CA GLN A 92 12.74 4.93 1.55
C GLN A 92 11.41 5.48 2.08
N MET A 93 10.28 4.82 1.78
CA MET A 93 8.98 5.20 2.32
C MET A 93 8.95 5.07 3.84
N TYR A 94 9.49 3.98 4.39
CA TYR A 94 9.68 3.80 5.83
C TYR A 94 10.45 4.97 6.45
N PHE A 95 11.63 5.34 5.91
CA PHE A 95 12.40 6.47 6.44
C PHE A 95 11.70 7.82 6.33
N LYS A 96 10.96 8.06 5.24
CA LYS A 96 10.12 9.26 5.10
C LYS A 96 9.04 9.30 6.18
N CYS A 97 8.43 8.15 6.47
CA CYS A 97 7.45 8.01 7.53
C CYS A 97 8.09 8.28 8.91
N LEU A 98 9.26 7.72 9.21
CA LEU A 98 9.98 8.00 10.46
C LEU A 98 10.22 9.49 10.69
N ASN A 99 10.64 10.21 9.65
CA ASN A 99 10.88 11.65 9.72
C ASN A 99 9.58 12.46 9.92
N PHE A 100 8.42 11.88 9.60
CA PHE A 100 7.12 12.52 9.73
C PHE A 100 6.46 12.28 11.10
N VAL A 101 6.45 11.04 11.60
CA VAL A 101 5.60 10.63 12.73
C VAL A 101 6.09 11.08 14.11
N GLY A 102 7.35 11.55 14.21
CA GLY A 102 7.95 11.89 15.50
C GLY A 102 8.07 10.68 16.45
N THR A 103 8.27 10.96 17.74
CA THR A 103 8.53 9.92 18.77
C THR A 103 7.46 9.86 19.86
N GLN A 104 6.37 10.62 19.73
CA GLN A 104 5.32 10.63 20.74
C GLN A 104 4.49 9.35 20.64
N MET A 105 4.60 8.52 21.68
CA MET A 105 3.88 7.26 21.80
C MET A 105 2.81 7.35 22.88
N GLN A 106 1.77 6.54 22.73
CA GLN A 106 0.68 6.42 23.68
C GLN A 106 0.43 4.94 24.01
N ALA A 107 0.28 4.64 25.30
CA ALA A 107 -0.06 3.30 25.75
C ALA A 107 -1.50 2.94 25.37
N PHE A 108 -1.72 1.67 25.02
CA PHE A 108 -3.05 1.14 24.75
C PHE A 108 -3.21 -0.28 25.33
N GLU A 109 -4.44 -0.64 25.65
CA GLU A 109 -4.76 -1.91 26.33
C GLU A 109 -5.54 -2.88 25.46
N VAL A 110 -6.08 -2.41 24.33
CA VAL A 110 -6.89 -3.21 23.41
C VAL A 110 -6.61 -2.85 21.96
N LEU A 111 -6.55 -3.88 21.12
CA LEU A 111 -6.77 -3.72 19.69
C LEU A 111 -8.27 -3.78 19.42
N TYR A 112 -8.75 -3.07 18.42
CA TYR A 112 -10.16 -3.11 18.10
C TYR A 112 -10.44 -3.12 16.60
N ARG A 113 -11.58 -3.72 16.26
CA ARG A 113 -12.11 -3.76 14.90
C ARG A 113 -13.57 -3.35 14.92
N CYS A 114 -13.92 -2.37 14.10
CA CYS A 114 -15.29 -1.91 13.95
C CYS A 114 -15.87 -2.45 12.64
N LYS A 115 -17.06 -3.04 12.71
CA LYS A 115 -17.83 -3.50 11.54
C LYS A 115 -19.33 -3.25 11.75
N PRO A 116 -20.14 -3.19 10.68
CA PRO A 116 -21.59 -3.07 10.81
C PRO A 116 -22.15 -4.26 11.61
N ARG A 117 -23.27 -4.07 12.29
CA ARG A 117 -23.90 -5.13 13.10
C ARG A 117 -24.15 -6.39 12.27
N GLU A 118 -24.60 -6.21 11.03
CA GLU A 118 -24.94 -7.28 10.10
C GLU A 118 -23.75 -8.22 9.82
N TYR A 119 -22.52 -7.69 9.79
CA TYR A 119 -21.30 -8.49 9.64
C TYR A 119 -21.09 -9.44 10.82
N TRP A 120 -21.35 -8.96 12.05
CA TRP A 120 -21.20 -9.78 13.25
C TRP A 120 -22.33 -10.80 13.39
N ASP A 121 -23.55 -10.40 13.07
CA ASP A 121 -24.70 -11.32 13.04
C ASP A 121 -24.43 -12.48 12.08
N GLU A 122 -23.85 -12.22 10.91
CA GLU A 122 -23.44 -13.25 9.95
C GLU A 122 -22.34 -14.17 10.51
N ILE A 123 -21.33 -13.63 11.18
CA ILE A 123 -20.26 -14.43 11.79
C ILE A 123 -20.82 -15.41 12.83
N HIS A 124 -21.70 -14.92 13.70
CA HIS A 124 -22.29 -15.71 14.76
C HIS A 124 -23.31 -16.74 14.23
N ALA A 125 -24.11 -16.38 13.24
CA ALA A 125 -25.18 -17.24 12.74
C ALA A 125 -24.72 -18.24 11.67
N CYS A 126 -23.71 -17.89 10.87
CA CYS A 126 -23.37 -18.61 9.64
C CYS A 126 -21.92 -19.08 9.56
N ARG A 127 -21.02 -18.63 10.46
CA ARG A 127 -19.57 -18.87 10.33
C ARG A 127 -18.89 -19.36 11.60
N ASP A 128 -19.63 -19.95 12.53
CA ASP A 128 -19.10 -20.59 13.75
C ASP A 128 -18.12 -19.69 14.53
N ASP A 129 -18.42 -18.39 14.63
CA ASP A 129 -17.56 -17.37 15.27
C ASP A 129 -16.20 -17.12 14.60
N ILE A 130 -15.99 -17.63 13.38
CA ILE A 130 -14.75 -17.49 12.62
C ILE A 130 -14.86 -16.29 11.66
N MET A 131 -14.02 -15.29 11.90
CA MET A 131 -13.82 -14.19 10.96
C MET A 131 -12.98 -14.64 9.75
N GLU A 132 -13.55 -14.57 8.56
CA GLU A 132 -12.82 -14.80 7.33
C GLU A 132 -11.88 -13.64 6.99
N LYS A 133 -10.66 -14.00 6.62
CA LYS A 133 -9.68 -13.05 6.06
C LYS A 133 -10.13 -12.63 4.67
N TYR A 134 -9.84 -11.38 4.31
CA TYR A 134 -10.13 -10.85 2.98
C TYR A 134 -8.88 -10.21 2.39
N ILE A 135 -8.82 -10.23 1.05
CA ILE A 135 -7.74 -9.62 0.28
C ILE A 135 -7.70 -8.12 0.57
N LYS A 136 -6.50 -7.59 0.84
CA LYS A 136 -6.26 -6.15 1.04
C LYS A 136 -6.72 -5.37 -0.20
N ASP A 137 -7.57 -4.38 0.02
CA ASP A 137 -8.07 -3.46 -1.01
C ASP A 137 -6.98 -2.48 -1.50
N ASN A 138 -7.30 -1.66 -2.50
CA ASN A 138 -6.36 -0.68 -3.09
C ASN A 138 -6.35 0.68 -2.37
N ASN A 139 -6.69 0.71 -1.08
CA ASN A 139 -6.53 1.92 -0.27
C ASN A 139 -5.05 2.13 0.06
N GLY A 140 -4.66 3.40 0.20
CA GLY A 140 -3.28 3.79 0.43
C GLY A 140 -2.50 3.98 -0.87
N GLN A 141 -1.23 3.55 -0.89
CA GLN A 141 -0.38 3.69 -2.06
C GLN A 141 -0.67 2.57 -3.07
N PRO A 142 -1.11 2.87 -4.32
CA PRO A 142 -1.41 1.84 -5.31
C PRO A 142 -0.25 0.89 -5.62
N ALA A 143 0.99 1.36 -5.50
CA ALA A 143 2.20 0.54 -5.72
C ALA A 143 2.57 -0.37 -4.54
N ASN A 144 1.75 -0.39 -3.48
CA ASN A 144 2.02 -1.20 -2.30
C ASN A 144 1.87 -2.71 -2.59
N ARG A 145 2.83 -3.49 -2.12
CA ARG A 145 2.93 -4.94 -2.35
C ARG A 145 1.91 -5.77 -1.60
N ILE A 146 1.19 -5.21 -0.63
CA ILE A 146 0.16 -5.96 0.09
C ILE A 146 -1.19 -5.96 -0.66
N ASN A 147 -1.44 -4.95 -1.48
CA ASN A 147 -2.70 -4.76 -2.19
C ASN A 147 -2.97 -5.91 -3.18
N GLY A 148 -4.14 -6.54 -3.07
CA GLY A 148 -4.52 -7.66 -3.94
C GLY A 148 -3.79 -8.99 -3.71
N LEU A 149 -2.79 -9.03 -2.82
CA LEU A 149 -1.89 -10.18 -2.67
C LEU A 149 -1.98 -10.87 -1.31
N ILE A 150 -2.12 -10.11 -0.22
CA ILE A 150 -2.28 -10.71 1.12
C ILE A 150 -3.74 -10.66 1.56
N SER A 151 -4.16 -11.71 2.28
CA SER A 151 -5.46 -11.79 2.92
C SER A 151 -5.31 -11.70 4.43
N GLY A 152 -6.04 -10.78 5.06
CA GLY A 152 -5.89 -10.47 6.48
C GLY A 152 -7.14 -9.90 7.13
N LEU A 153 -7.00 -9.57 8.41
CA LEU A 153 -7.96 -8.81 9.20
C LEU A 153 -7.26 -7.54 9.71
N PHE A 154 -8.02 -6.46 9.82
CA PHE A 154 -7.51 -5.14 10.17
C PHE A 154 -8.03 -4.76 11.55
N PHE A 155 -7.10 -4.32 12.38
CA PHE A 155 -7.33 -3.88 13.75
C PHE A 155 -6.66 -2.54 13.94
N SER A 156 -7.19 -1.70 14.80
CA SER A 156 -6.56 -0.44 15.17
C SER A 156 -6.17 -0.45 16.63
N ALA A 157 -5.07 0.23 16.94
CA ALA A 157 -4.60 0.53 18.29
C ALA A 157 -4.90 1.98 18.72
N ARG A 158 -5.59 2.77 17.87
CA ARG A 158 -5.75 4.22 18.11
C ARG A 158 -6.61 4.52 19.33
N THR A 159 -6.12 5.44 20.13
CA THR A 159 -6.82 6.06 21.26
C THR A 159 -6.83 7.58 21.09
N TYR A 160 -7.75 8.27 21.76
CA TYR A 160 -7.67 9.71 21.96
C TYR A 160 -6.61 10.04 23.02
N ALA A 161 -6.23 11.31 23.12
CA ALA A 161 -5.16 11.75 24.04
C ALA A 161 -5.43 11.42 25.53
N ASP A 162 -6.69 11.23 25.91
CA ASP A 162 -7.11 10.80 27.26
C ASP A 162 -7.10 9.27 27.46
N GLY A 163 -6.69 8.51 26.45
CA GLY A 163 -6.68 7.04 26.47
C GLY A 163 -7.99 6.39 26.02
N SER A 164 -9.06 7.17 25.84
CA SER A 164 -10.35 6.61 25.42
C SER A 164 -10.33 6.17 23.96
N LEU A 165 -11.13 5.14 23.64
CA LEU A 165 -11.28 4.69 22.26
C LEU A 165 -12.15 5.68 21.47
N PRO A 166 -11.95 5.83 20.14
CA PRO A 166 -12.82 6.64 19.31
C PRO A 166 -14.31 6.33 19.51
N THR A 167 -15.18 7.34 19.58
CA THR A 167 -16.62 7.10 19.83
C THR A 167 -17.36 6.62 18.58
N HIS A 168 -16.85 6.98 17.40
CA HIS A 168 -17.42 6.61 16.11
C HIS A 168 -16.35 5.99 15.21
N SER A 169 -16.79 5.12 14.28
CA SER A 169 -15.93 4.53 13.27
C SER A 169 -16.63 4.52 11.91
N PRO A 170 -15.94 4.92 10.82
CA PRO A 170 -16.49 4.80 9.48
C PRO A 170 -16.64 3.34 9.04
N PHE A 171 -16.00 2.40 9.73
CA PHE A 171 -16.01 0.98 9.38
C PHE A 171 -17.21 0.22 9.97
N GLY A 172 -17.92 0.82 10.92
CA GLY A 172 -19.14 0.23 11.49
C GLY A 172 -19.42 0.65 12.92
N ASN A 173 -20.63 0.33 13.38
CA ASN A 173 -21.18 0.73 14.67
C ASN A 173 -20.96 -0.28 15.79
N VAL A 174 -20.46 -1.49 15.50
CA VAL A 174 -20.17 -2.51 16.50
C VAL A 174 -18.66 -2.74 16.56
N ARG A 175 -18.12 -2.73 17.78
CA ARG A 175 -16.69 -2.86 18.06
C ARG A 175 -16.39 -4.16 18.77
N MET A 176 -15.48 -4.94 18.17
CA MET A 176 -14.82 -6.06 18.83
C MET A 176 -13.50 -5.57 19.44
N LEU A 177 -13.24 -5.97 20.69
CA LEU A 177 -12.00 -5.69 21.42
C LEU A 177 -11.18 -6.98 21.52
N VAL A 178 -9.87 -6.86 21.33
CA VAL A 178 -8.92 -7.98 21.39
C VAL A 178 -7.75 -7.57 22.29
N PRO A 179 -7.36 -8.42 23.26
CA PRO A 179 -6.14 -8.21 24.02
C PRO A 179 -4.92 -8.14 23.08
N PRO A 180 -4.04 -7.12 23.18
CA PRO A 180 -2.95 -6.94 22.23
C PRO A 180 -2.02 -8.16 22.17
N GLY A 181 -1.78 -8.83 23.30
CA GLY A 181 -0.94 -10.02 23.37
C GLY A 181 -1.43 -11.21 22.53
N ALA A 182 -2.71 -11.24 22.15
CA ALA A 182 -3.23 -12.27 21.25
C ALA A 182 -2.70 -12.12 19.80
N LEU A 183 -2.34 -10.90 19.40
CA LEU A 183 -1.91 -10.57 18.03
C LEU A 183 -0.47 -10.06 17.96
N LEU A 184 0.04 -9.40 19.00
CA LEU A 184 1.30 -8.65 18.97
C LEU A 184 2.46 -9.34 19.69
N ASP A 185 2.35 -10.63 20.03
CA ASP A 185 3.46 -11.34 20.68
C ASP A 185 4.71 -11.41 19.77
N PRO A 186 5.83 -10.74 20.12
CA PRO A 186 7.05 -10.75 19.33
C PRO A 186 7.75 -12.10 19.27
N ALA A 187 7.44 -13.03 20.19
CA ALA A 187 7.96 -14.39 20.13
C ALA A 187 7.33 -15.15 18.95
N LEU A 188 6.03 -14.94 18.71
CA LEU A 188 5.24 -15.67 17.72
C LEU A 188 5.16 -14.96 16.36
N ASN A 189 5.25 -13.63 16.33
CA ASN A 189 4.95 -12.83 15.14
C ASN A 189 6.12 -11.94 14.70
N ASN A 190 6.18 -11.65 13.41
CA ASN A 190 7.02 -10.61 12.82
C ASN A 190 6.18 -9.39 12.47
N PHE A 191 6.83 -8.22 12.46
CA PHE A 191 6.22 -6.91 12.22
C PHE A 191 6.83 -6.32 10.96
N TYR A 192 6.00 -5.93 10.00
CA TYR A 192 6.45 -5.38 8.73
C TYR A 192 5.77 -4.04 8.44
N PHE A 193 6.57 -3.01 8.15
CA PHE A 193 6.05 -1.76 7.61
C PHE A 193 5.53 -2.01 6.19
N ALA A 194 4.25 -1.70 5.96
CA ALA A 194 3.58 -1.97 4.70
C ALA A 194 3.15 -0.70 3.96
N ASP A 195 2.62 0.31 4.65
CA ASP A 195 2.18 1.54 3.98
C ASP A 195 2.33 2.78 4.85
N PHE A 196 2.41 3.94 4.19
CA PHE A 196 2.24 5.25 4.80
C PHE A 196 1.50 6.17 3.84
N TYR A 197 0.27 6.55 4.19
CA TYR A 197 -0.60 7.35 3.31
C TYR A 197 -1.49 8.31 4.09
N CYS A 198 -2.06 9.28 3.38
CA CYS A 198 -2.98 10.27 3.95
C CYS A 198 -4.40 10.00 3.46
N ASN A 199 -5.39 10.14 4.34
CA ASN A 199 -6.79 10.24 3.97
C ASN A 199 -7.33 11.57 4.50
N TYR A 200 -7.48 12.54 3.60
CA TYR A 200 -7.76 13.95 3.92
C TYR A 200 -6.71 14.51 4.91
N TYR A 201 -7.06 14.61 6.20
CA TYR A 201 -6.19 15.16 7.25
C TYR A 201 -5.54 14.09 8.13
N THR A 202 -5.96 12.83 8.00
CA THR A 202 -5.43 11.75 8.85
C THR A 202 -4.36 10.97 8.12
N HIS A 203 -3.24 10.77 8.78
CA HIS A 203 -2.12 9.98 8.28
C HIS A 203 -2.21 8.56 8.84
N TYR A 204 -2.01 7.57 7.97
CA TYR A 204 -2.12 6.16 8.30
C TYR A 204 -0.78 5.49 8.11
N VAL A 205 -0.44 4.60 9.03
CA VAL A 205 0.65 3.65 8.89
C VAL A 205 0.06 2.25 8.95
N THR A 206 0.32 1.44 7.94
CA THR A 206 -0.10 0.04 7.94
C THR A 206 1.06 -0.84 8.38
N VAL A 207 0.83 -1.66 9.42
CA VAL A 207 1.77 -2.64 9.92
C VAL A 207 1.21 -4.04 9.72
N VAL A 208 1.90 -4.86 8.93
CA VAL A 208 1.52 -6.27 8.77
C VAL A 208 2.13 -7.07 9.92
N ILE A 209 1.25 -7.72 10.69
CA ILE A 209 1.61 -8.67 11.73
C ILE A 209 1.30 -10.08 11.21
N CYS A 210 2.31 -10.94 11.17
CA CYS A 210 2.13 -12.31 10.71
C CYS A 210 2.93 -13.30 11.57
N ARG A 211 2.39 -14.50 11.69
CA ARG A 211 3.03 -15.59 12.44
C ARG A 211 4.31 -16.00 11.74
N LYS A 212 5.41 -16.09 12.50
CA LYS A 212 6.72 -16.52 12.00
C LYS A 212 6.63 -17.86 11.26
N GLY A 213 7.22 -17.91 10.06
CA GLY A 213 7.24 -19.08 9.19
C GLY A 213 5.95 -19.34 8.40
N SER A 214 4.92 -18.52 8.56
CA SER A 214 3.72 -18.61 7.71
C SER A 214 4.00 -18.19 6.26
N GLU A 215 3.11 -18.56 5.34
CA GLU A 215 3.22 -18.13 3.94
C GLU A 215 3.26 -16.60 3.79
N THR A 216 2.41 -15.89 4.54
CA THR A 216 2.39 -14.42 4.57
C THR A 216 3.69 -13.85 5.15
N ASP A 217 4.26 -14.46 6.18
CA ASP A 217 5.56 -14.08 6.74
C ASP A 217 6.68 -14.22 5.70
N ASN A 218 6.77 -15.37 5.03
CA ASN A 218 7.76 -15.59 3.98
C ASN A 218 7.59 -14.60 2.81
N TYR A 219 6.34 -14.26 2.46
CA TYR A 219 6.05 -13.23 1.47
C TYR A 219 6.57 -11.87 1.91
N CYS A 220 6.22 -11.42 3.12
CA CYS A 220 6.57 -10.12 3.67
C CYS A 220 8.09 -9.98 3.90
N TYR A 221 8.75 -11.02 4.41
CA TYR A 221 10.18 -11.04 4.72
C TYR A 221 11.07 -10.60 3.57
N THR A 222 10.68 -10.95 2.33
CA THR A 222 11.47 -10.65 1.13
C THR A 222 11.06 -9.36 0.43
N ARG A 223 10.00 -8.69 0.89
CA ARG A 223 9.28 -7.65 0.12
C ARG A 223 8.97 -6.38 0.90
N LEU A 224 8.76 -6.50 2.21
CA LEU A 224 8.43 -5.40 3.11
C LEU A 224 9.60 -5.15 4.07
N TYR A 225 9.60 -3.97 4.69
CA TYR A 225 10.63 -3.63 5.67
C TYR A 225 10.26 -4.22 7.03
N GLN A 226 11.05 -5.20 7.48
CA GLN A 226 10.86 -5.81 8.80
C GLN A 226 11.29 -4.82 9.89
N MET A 227 10.43 -4.62 10.88
CA MET A 227 10.67 -3.72 12.01
C MET A 227 11.01 -4.52 13.27
N ASN A 228 11.76 -3.89 14.18
CA ASN A 228 11.93 -4.44 15.52
C ASN A 228 10.64 -4.15 16.34
N PRO A 229 9.93 -5.18 16.84
CA PRO A 229 8.72 -4.98 17.63
C PRO A 229 8.96 -4.19 18.92
N GLU A 230 10.18 -4.24 19.47
CA GLU A 230 10.57 -3.56 20.71
C GLU A 230 11.15 -2.16 20.47
N ASP A 231 11.47 -1.82 19.22
CA ASP A 231 12.10 -0.55 18.85
C ASP A 231 11.66 -0.09 17.46
N ASN A 232 10.46 0.50 17.41
CA ASN A 232 9.96 1.22 16.25
C ASN A 232 8.96 2.29 16.71
N PRO A 233 8.84 3.43 16.01
CA PRO A 233 8.01 4.54 16.47
C PRO A 233 6.55 4.44 16.03
N PHE A 234 6.08 3.27 15.57
CA PHE A 234 4.69 3.10 15.11
C PHE A 234 3.88 2.27 16.10
N LEU A 235 4.38 1.07 16.42
CA LEU A 235 3.73 0.08 17.27
C LEU A 235 4.78 -0.71 18.04
N THR A 236 4.98 -0.35 19.30
CA THR A 236 6.02 -0.95 20.16
C THR A 236 5.40 -1.90 21.18
N VAL A 237 6.06 -3.04 21.37
CA VAL A 237 5.81 -3.97 22.47
C VAL A 237 6.98 -3.87 23.43
N ILE A 238 6.74 -3.49 24.67
CA ILE A 238 7.77 -3.46 25.71
C ILE A 238 7.60 -4.72 26.56
N PRO A 239 8.59 -5.64 26.53
CA PRO A 239 8.57 -6.83 27.37
C PRO A 239 8.46 -6.46 28.86
N PRO A 240 7.81 -7.31 29.66
CA PRO A 240 7.68 -7.05 31.08
C PRO A 240 9.05 -7.14 31.78
N PRO A 241 9.31 -6.31 32.80
CA PRO A 241 10.55 -6.38 33.57
C PRO A 241 10.69 -7.67 34.39
N HIS A 242 9.59 -8.40 34.61
CA HIS A 242 9.59 -9.70 35.31
C HIS A 242 8.58 -10.66 34.65
N PRO A 243 8.87 -11.98 34.55
CA PRO A 243 8.05 -12.97 33.83
C PRO A 243 6.56 -13.08 34.17
N HIS A 244 6.10 -12.47 35.27
CA HIS A 244 4.71 -12.56 35.74
C HIS A 244 3.89 -11.30 35.41
N TYR A 245 4.51 -10.24 34.88
CA TYR A 245 3.78 -9.07 34.41
C TYR A 245 3.46 -9.19 32.92
N PRO A 246 2.34 -8.62 32.46
CA PRO A 246 2.06 -8.55 31.03
C PRO A 246 3.01 -7.54 30.35
N PRO A 247 3.31 -7.73 29.06
CA PRO A 247 3.95 -6.69 28.24
C PRO A 247 3.10 -5.41 28.21
N THR A 248 3.72 -4.27 27.95
CA THR A 248 3.00 -3.02 27.64
C THR A 248 3.08 -2.70 26.16
N TYR A 249 2.02 -2.08 25.63
CA TYR A 249 1.88 -1.83 24.21
C TYR A 249 1.71 -0.34 23.96
N TRP A 250 2.40 0.16 22.95
CA TRP A 250 2.47 1.58 22.65
C TRP A 250 2.26 1.80 21.16
N VAL A 251 1.46 2.81 20.81
CA VAL A 251 1.19 3.22 19.44
C VAL A 251 1.59 4.68 19.25
N ASN A 252 2.00 5.06 18.04
CA ASN A 252 2.28 6.46 17.73
C ASN A 252 1.02 7.33 17.90
N ALA A 253 1.15 8.47 18.55
CA ALA A 253 0.03 9.38 18.80
C ALA A 253 -0.31 10.28 17.60
N GLY A 254 0.64 10.49 16.68
CA GLY A 254 0.52 11.39 15.53
C GLY A 254 -0.04 10.74 14.27
N VAL A 255 -0.14 9.40 14.22
CA VAL A 255 -0.67 8.66 13.07
C VAL A 255 -1.66 7.59 13.48
N TRP A 256 -2.52 7.22 12.55
CA TRP A 256 -3.43 6.10 12.71
C TRP A 256 -2.72 4.81 12.30
N VAL A 257 -2.36 3.98 13.27
CA VAL A 257 -1.80 2.66 13.02
C VAL A 257 -2.92 1.64 12.84
N GLU A 258 -2.83 0.89 11.74
CA GLU A 258 -3.70 -0.22 11.35
C GLU A 258 -2.88 -1.47 11.00
#